data_AF-A0A093BYF1-F1
#
_entry.id   AF-A0A093BYF1-F1
#
_cell.length_a   1.000
_cell.length_b   1.000
_cell.length_c   1.000
_cell.angle_alpha   90.00
_cell.angle_beta   90.00
_cell.angle_gamma   90.00
#
_symmetry.space_group_name_H-M   'P 1'
#
loop_
_entity.id
_entity.type
_entity.pdbx_description
1 polymer ?
#
loop_
_entity_poly.entity_id
_entity_poly.type
_entity_poly.pdbx_seq_one_letter_code
_entity_poly.pdbx_strand_id
1 'polypeptide(L)' 'ESRFIFNTRNKFFTVRVIRHWNRLPKEVVDAPSLEAFKARLDEALSNLV' A
#
# COMPACT_ATOMS: atom_id res chain seq x y z
N GLU A 1 16.85 -8.30 -17.56
CA GLU A 1 16.53 -9.36 -16.59
C GLU A 1 16.42 -8.82 -15.15
N SER A 2 15.57 -7.80 -14.90
CA SER A 2 15.43 -7.18 -13.56
C SER A 2 13.98 -6.87 -13.18
N ARG A 3 13.05 -7.09 -14.11
CA ARG A 3 11.61 -6.82 -13.96
C ARG A 3 10.94 -7.84 -13.03
N PHE A 4 11.53 -9.03 -12.90
CA PHE A 4 10.97 -10.16 -12.14
C PHE A 4 11.10 -9.97 -10.63
N ILE A 5 12.25 -9.46 -10.15
CA ILE A 5 12.49 -9.20 -8.73
C ILE A 5 11.62 -8.03 -8.25
N PHE A 6 11.54 -6.95 -9.03
CA PHE A 6 10.73 -5.79 -8.68
C PHE A 6 9.24 -6.12 -8.57
N ASN A 7 8.68 -6.82 -9.57
CA ASN A 7 7.27 -7.18 -9.57
C ASN A 7 6.92 -8.16 -8.42
N THR A 8 7.82 -9.09 -8.11
CA THR A 8 7.67 -10.02 -6.99
C THR A 8 7.71 -9.28 -5.64
N ARG A 9 8.62 -8.31 -5.48
CA ARG A 9 8.73 -7.49 -4.25
C ARG A 9 7.52 -6.58 -4.06
N ASN A 10 6.99 -6.03 -5.14
CA ASN A 10 5.82 -5.15 -5.10
C ASN A 10 4.55 -5.94 -4.68
N LYS A 11 4.30 -7.11 -5.30
CA LYS A 11 3.19 -7.99 -4.89
C LYS A 11 3.28 -8.44 -3.44
N PHE A 12 4.49 -8.81 -2.97
CA PHE A 12 4.70 -9.21 -1.58
C PHE A 12 4.44 -8.06 -0.61
N PHE A 13 4.88 -6.85 -0.96
CA PHE A 13 4.66 -5.67 -0.16
C PHE A 13 3.16 -5.37 -0.02
N THR A 14 2.42 -5.36 -1.12
CA THR A 14 0.97 -5.16 -1.12
C THR A 14 0.24 -6.19 -0.25
N VAL A 15 0.55 -7.49 -0.37
CA VAL A 15 -0.11 -8.53 0.46
C VAL A 15 0.22 -8.37 1.95
N ARG A 16 1.47 -8.03 2.29
CA ARG A 16 1.89 -7.85 3.69
C ARG A 16 1.27 -6.61 4.31
N VAL A 17 1.21 -5.52 3.55
CA VAL A 17 0.56 -4.27 3.94
C VAL A 17 -0.94 -4.53 4.13
N ILE A 18 -1.65 -5.10 3.15
CA ILE A 18 -3.08 -5.42 3.28
C ILE A 18 -3.35 -6.30 4.51
N ARG A 19 -2.54 -7.33 4.77
CA ARG A 19 -2.72 -8.19 5.95
C ARG A 19 -2.47 -7.44 7.26
N HIS A 20 -1.54 -6.51 7.28
CA HIS A 20 -1.27 -5.67 8.45
C HIS A 20 -2.42 -4.69 8.69
N TRP A 21 -2.95 -4.09 7.63
CA TRP A 21 -4.09 -3.18 7.67
C TRP A 21 -5.38 -3.86 8.14
N ASN A 22 -5.65 -5.10 7.70
CA ASN A 22 -6.80 -5.88 8.17
C ASN A 22 -6.72 -6.26 9.66
N ARG A 23 -5.55 -6.10 10.31
CA ARG A 23 -5.35 -6.34 11.74
C ARG A 23 -5.37 -5.05 12.57
N LEU A 24 -5.44 -3.88 11.94
CA LEU A 24 -5.52 -2.61 12.66
C LEU A 24 -6.97 -2.33 13.08
N PRO A 25 -7.19 -1.81 14.31
CA PRO A 25 -8.52 -1.40 14.75
C PRO A 25 -9.03 -0.25 13.88
N LYS A 26 -10.34 -0.28 13.59
CA LYS A 26 -11.01 0.63 12.64
C LYS A 26 -10.76 2.12 12.92
N GLU A 27 -10.63 2.50 14.19
CA GLU A 27 -10.27 3.87 14.61
C GLU A 27 -8.88 4.34 14.16
N VAL A 28 -7.90 3.43 14.08
CA VAL A 28 -6.57 3.74 13.55
C VAL A 28 -6.60 3.81 12.02
N VAL A 29 -7.57 3.11 11.40
CA VAL A 29 -7.78 3.10 9.95
C VAL A 29 -8.48 4.37 9.44
N ASP A 30 -9.37 4.96 10.25
CA ASP A 30 -10.12 6.19 9.96
C ASP A 30 -9.39 7.48 10.37
N ALA A 31 -8.14 7.39 10.84
CA ALA A 31 -7.35 8.56 11.19
C ALA A 31 -7.13 9.44 9.93
N PRO A 32 -7.31 10.78 10.02
CA PRO A 32 -7.13 11.71 8.90
C PRO A 32 -5.75 11.60 8.22
N SER A 33 -4.73 11.21 8.98
CA SER A 33 -3.37 11.00 8.50
C SER A 33 -3.23 9.77 7.60
N LEU A 34 -4.04 8.73 7.83
CA LEU A 34 -3.99 7.49 7.07
C LEU A 34 -4.78 7.59 5.76
N GLU A 35 -5.92 8.29 5.77
CA GLU A 35 -6.66 8.68 4.56
C GLU A 35 -5.77 9.52 3.63
N ALA A 36 -5.07 10.52 4.16
CA ALA A 36 -4.09 11.31 3.41
C ALA A 36 -2.93 10.45 2.89
N PHE A 37 -2.49 9.44 3.65
CA PHE A 37 -1.46 8.51 3.22
C PHE A 37 -1.94 7.59 2.07
N LYS A 38 -3.19 7.09 2.12
CA LYS A 38 -3.78 6.34 1.00
C LYS A 38 -3.89 7.20 -0.25
N ALA A 39 -4.36 8.44 -0.13
CA ALA A 39 -4.49 9.35 -1.28
C ALA A 39 -3.13 9.57 -1.97
N ARG A 40 -2.06 9.77 -1.19
CA ARG A 40 -0.69 9.90 -1.73
C ARG A 40 -0.15 8.61 -2.35
N LEU A 41 -0.51 7.45 -1.81
CA LEU A 41 -0.14 6.16 -2.40
C LEU A 41 -0.89 5.89 -3.70
N ASP A 42 -2.18 6.20 -3.75
CA ASP A 42 -3.01 6.04 -4.95
C ASP A 42 -2.52 6.94 -6.07
N GLU A 43 -2.20 8.21 -5.76
CA GLU A 43 -1.54 9.13 -6.68
C GLU A 43 -0.18 8.60 -7.18
N ALA A 44 0.69 8.13 -6.28
CA ALA A 44 1.99 7.58 -6.67
C ALA A 44 1.89 6.31 -7.53
N LEU A 45 0.88 5.47 -7.28
CA LEU A 45 0.62 4.27 -8.07
C LEU A 45 0.00 4.60 -9.43
N SER A 46 -0.87 5.62 -9.50
CA SER A 46 -1.42 6.13 -10.76
C SER A 46 -0.34 6.75 -11.64
N ASN A 47 0.67 7.37 -11.05
CA ASN A 47 1.82 7.94 -11.77
C ASN A 47 2.84 6.90 -12.27
N LEU A 48 2.67 5.62 -11.91
CA LEU A 48 3.52 4.51 -12.36
C LEU A 48 2.98 3.81 -13.61
N VAL A 49 1.80 4.19 -14.11
CA VAL A 49 1.15 3.62 -15.31
C VAL A 49 1.67 4.24 -16.60
#